data_AF-A0A5E8GZY6-F1
#
_entry.id   AF-A0A5E8GZY6-F1
#
_cell.length_a   1.000
_cell.length_b   1.000
_cell.length_c   1.000
_cell.angle_alpha   90.00
_cell.angle_beta   90.00
_cell.angle_gamma   90.00
#
_symmetry.space_group_name_H-M   'P 1'
#
loop_
_entity.id
_entity.type
_entity.pdbx_description
1 polymer ?
#
loop_
_entity_poly.entity_id
_entity_poly.type
_entity_poly.pdbx_seq_one_letter_code
_entity_poly.pdbx_strand_id
1 'polypeptide(L)'
;MHLNGSPLKTGWLGFIITEYSENALALALALALALETNQSIFKIAIAKRISRALIVSFFNRGIFGMARLQFTEEETAARIDALLRADDYGLSHWSSYNGEQVTFTYRFETSKAADFPWTNVGNTTGFTEAEKSAIRSALQEYNKHININFVEDNSSQDAVLSFYKADDLYTDLSVTGGGRGRGSYSGDDWDGAAVFNANRDLSSQSEFDLVLHEIGHTLGLKHPGDYDRGGNNPAGPFLPADEDNERWTVMSYNPDPSTDIEPDRLKFYDIMALQQFWGTNNGNQDSAQNVMRFYNTKTETHFYTANADERDQVLAYLEDYIFEGNMFDTNATAESGIAVYRFLNQSTGTHFYTAAEAERDSVLENLPSYLFEGVAYHAYETADAGETALFRFYNTQNGTHFYTASEAERDYVINTLGHLNYEGVAYYVDMA
;
A
#
# COMPACT_ATOMS: atom_id res chain seq x y z
N MET A 1 12.76 -76.94 30.31
CA MET A 1 12.10 -75.85 31.08
C MET A 1 11.38 -74.97 30.06
N HIS A 2 10.11 -74.70 30.33
CA HIS A 2 9.06 -74.13 29.46
C HIS A 2 9.48 -72.97 28.52
N LEU A 3 9.18 -73.05 27.20
CA LEU A 3 8.01 -72.47 26.47
C LEU A 3 8.10 -70.93 26.34
N ASN A 4 7.91 -70.21 25.22
CA ASN A 4 7.21 -70.33 23.94
C ASN A 4 7.90 -69.32 22.96
N GLY A 5 7.80 -69.33 21.64
CA GLY A 5 6.95 -70.03 20.69
C GLY A 5 7.42 -69.71 19.25
N SER A 6 7.05 -70.61 18.35
CA SER A 6 7.62 -70.93 17.05
C SER A 6 7.32 -69.93 15.90
N PRO A 7 8.01 -70.07 14.74
CA PRO A 7 7.96 -69.18 13.57
C PRO A 7 6.94 -69.66 12.52
N LEU A 8 6.68 -68.87 11.46
CA LEU A 8 6.24 -69.26 10.09
C LEU A 8 5.96 -67.95 9.29
N LYS A 9 6.77 -67.60 8.27
CA LYS A 9 6.65 -67.85 6.81
C LYS A 9 5.57 -67.02 6.08
N THR A 10 5.94 -66.66 4.84
CA THR A 10 5.20 -66.00 3.71
C THR A 10 5.12 -64.47 3.83
N GLY A 11 5.28 -63.64 2.79
CA GLY A 11 5.59 -63.79 1.37
C GLY A 11 5.41 -62.44 0.68
N TRP A 12 6.13 -62.22 -0.41
CA TRP A 12 5.97 -61.13 -1.42
C TRP A 12 6.33 -59.70 -1.01
N LEU A 13 7.52 -59.25 -1.44
CA LEU A 13 7.74 -57.86 -1.82
C LEU A 13 8.55 -57.84 -3.13
N GLY A 14 7.93 -57.32 -4.18
CA GLY A 14 8.59 -56.84 -5.39
C GLY A 14 8.31 -55.35 -5.55
N PHE A 15 9.25 -54.64 -6.19
CA PHE A 15 9.21 -53.23 -6.64
C PHE A 15 9.31 -52.19 -5.48
N ILE A 16 10.21 -51.19 -5.42
CA ILE A 16 11.10 -50.47 -6.35
C ILE A 16 12.35 -49.97 -5.58
N ILE A 17 13.51 -49.94 -6.25
CA ILE A 17 14.75 -49.25 -5.82
C ILE A 17 14.65 -47.78 -6.23
N THR A 18 14.96 -46.82 -5.34
CA THR A 18 16.02 -45.80 -5.48
C THR A 18 16.06 -44.78 -4.33
N GLU A 19 17.24 -44.68 -3.71
CA GLU A 19 17.90 -43.48 -3.16
C GLU A 19 17.12 -42.54 -2.22
N TYR A 20 17.23 -42.80 -0.91
CA TYR A 20 17.27 -41.74 0.09
C TYR A 20 18.68 -41.12 0.10
N SER A 21 18.82 -39.93 -0.47
CA SER A 21 20.05 -39.13 -0.36
C SER A 21 20.18 -38.52 1.05
N GLU A 22 21.42 -38.25 1.45
CA GLU A 22 21.95 -37.97 2.79
C GLU A 22 21.27 -36.84 3.60
N ASN A 23 20.27 -36.15 3.04
CA ASN A 23 19.60 -35.01 3.66
C ASN A 23 18.55 -35.37 4.71
N ALA A 24 17.94 -36.56 4.64
CA ALA A 24 16.97 -37.00 5.65
C ALA A 24 17.65 -37.35 7.00
N LEU A 25 18.89 -37.84 6.95
CA LEU A 25 19.68 -38.16 8.15
C LEU A 25 20.22 -36.91 8.83
N ALA A 26 20.63 -35.89 8.06
CA ALA A 26 21.01 -34.58 8.57
C ALA A 26 19.84 -33.84 9.25
N LEU A 27 18.63 -33.96 8.67
CA LEU A 27 17.40 -33.39 9.22
C LEU A 27 17.01 -34.04 10.55
N ALA A 28 17.12 -35.36 10.67
CA ALA A 28 16.83 -36.08 11.91
C ALA A 28 17.85 -35.78 13.01
N LEU A 29 19.13 -35.60 12.66
CA LEU A 29 20.20 -35.27 13.62
C LEU A 29 20.10 -33.82 14.12
N ALA A 30 19.72 -32.88 13.26
CA ALA A 30 19.49 -31.48 13.62
C ALA A 30 18.24 -31.30 14.50
N LEU A 31 17.16 -32.05 14.22
CA LEU A 31 15.98 -32.07 15.10
C LEU A 31 16.32 -32.67 16.47
N ALA A 32 17.10 -33.75 16.50
CA ALA A 32 17.51 -34.40 17.75
C ALA A 32 18.42 -33.51 18.61
N LEU A 33 19.34 -32.74 18.02
CA LEU A 33 20.18 -31.77 18.75
C LEU A 33 19.38 -30.58 19.29
N ALA A 34 18.33 -30.14 18.57
CA ALA A 34 17.49 -29.01 18.98
C ALA A 34 16.55 -29.33 20.16
N LEU A 35 16.31 -30.62 20.44
CA LEU A 35 15.43 -31.09 21.51
C LEU A 35 16.12 -31.20 22.88
N GLU A 36 17.45 -31.06 22.98
CA GLU A 36 18.20 -31.27 24.25
C GLU A 36 18.73 -30.00 24.95
N THR A 37 18.55 -28.78 24.41
CA THR A 37 19.08 -27.56 25.07
C THR A 37 18.01 -26.56 25.51
N ASN A 38 18.03 -26.21 26.80
CA ASN A 38 17.00 -25.45 27.50
C ASN A 38 17.38 -23.96 27.63
N GLN A 39 17.09 -23.15 26.60
CA GLN A 39 17.08 -21.67 26.66
C GLN A 39 16.00 -21.14 25.69
N SER A 40 15.08 -20.31 26.19
CA SER A 40 13.75 -20.09 25.60
C SER A 40 13.54 -18.82 24.77
N ILE A 41 14.55 -17.95 24.57
CA ILE A 41 14.31 -16.63 23.95
C ILE A 41 14.80 -16.54 22.48
N PHE A 42 15.61 -17.49 22.00
CA PHE A 42 16.07 -17.52 20.59
C PHE A 42 15.15 -18.30 19.63
N LYS A 43 14.05 -18.89 20.11
CA LYS A 43 13.20 -19.80 19.32
C LYS A 43 12.27 -19.09 18.32
N ILE A 44 11.89 -17.83 18.56
CA ILE A 44 10.91 -17.14 17.69
C ILE A 44 11.60 -16.50 16.46
N ALA A 45 12.80 -15.96 16.62
CA ALA A 45 13.52 -15.28 15.53
C ALA A 45 14.13 -16.26 14.50
N ILE A 46 14.60 -17.44 14.94
CA ILE A 46 15.19 -18.44 14.03
C ILE A 46 14.11 -19.30 13.35
N ALA A 47 13.00 -19.62 14.04
CA ALA A 47 11.88 -20.33 13.42
C ALA A 47 11.16 -19.50 12.35
N LYS A 48 11.07 -18.17 12.52
CA LYS A 48 10.53 -17.24 11.49
C LYS A 48 11.46 -17.06 10.28
N ARG A 49 12.79 -17.14 10.46
CA ARG A 49 13.75 -17.09 9.34
C ARG A 49 13.84 -18.40 8.56
N ILE A 50 13.70 -19.55 9.21
CA ILE A 50 13.77 -20.87 8.53
C ILE A 50 12.46 -21.20 7.78
N SER A 51 11.31 -20.67 8.22
CA SER A 51 10.02 -20.84 7.51
C SER A 51 9.91 -20.01 6.23
N ARG A 52 10.54 -18.82 6.16
CA ARG A 52 10.65 -18.03 4.92
C ARG A 52 11.55 -18.68 3.85
N ALA A 53 12.58 -19.41 4.26
CA ALA A 53 13.51 -20.06 3.32
C ALA A 53 13.01 -21.40 2.74
N LEU A 54 12.04 -22.07 3.39
CA LEU A 54 11.54 -23.38 2.93
C LEU A 54 10.40 -23.31 1.90
N ILE A 55 9.69 -22.17 1.78
CA ILE A 55 8.61 -22.00 0.79
C ILE A 55 9.17 -21.78 -0.63
N VAL A 56 10.41 -21.33 -0.76
CA VAL A 56 11.05 -21.05 -2.05
C VAL A 56 11.45 -22.31 -2.85
N SER A 57 11.47 -23.51 -2.25
CA SER A 57 11.95 -24.71 -2.96
C SER A 57 10.90 -25.65 -3.56
N PHE A 58 9.60 -25.33 -3.50
CA PHE A 58 8.56 -26.26 -3.99
C PHE A 58 7.70 -25.81 -5.19
N PHE A 59 7.91 -24.63 -5.76
CA PHE A 59 7.13 -24.18 -6.92
C PHE A 59 8.00 -23.81 -8.12
N ASN A 60 8.85 -24.74 -8.56
CA ASN A 60 9.46 -24.63 -9.87
C ASN A 60 9.71 -25.99 -10.52
N ARG A 61 8.64 -26.64 -11.00
CA ARG A 61 8.75 -27.72 -12.00
C ARG A 61 7.58 -27.72 -12.99
N GLY A 62 7.78 -27.02 -14.10
CA GLY A 62 7.47 -27.60 -15.41
C GLY A 62 6.59 -26.77 -16.36
N ILE A 63 7.19 -26.49 -17.53
CA ILE A 63 6.59 -26.36 -18.87
C ILE A 63 6.40 -24.92 -19.39
N PHE A 64 7.41 -24.52 -20.17
CA PHE A 64 7.42 -23.59 -21.33
C PHE A 64 6.73 -22.22 -21.25
N GLY A 65 7.58 -21.18 -21.21
CA GLY A 65 7.45 -20.02 -22.10
C GLY A 65 6.29 -19.08 -21.85
N MET A 66 6.31 -18.34 -20.75
CA MET A 66 5.60 -17.06 -20.61
C MET A 66 6.52 -16.14 -19.83
N ALA A 67 6.82 -14.96 -20.39
CA ALA A 67 7.49 -13.88 -19.66
C ALA A 67 6.61 -13.55 -18.45
N ARG A 68 7.07 -13.96 -17.27
CA ARG A 68 6.36 -13.77 -16.00
C ARG A 68 6.88 -12.49 -15.36
N LEU A 69 5.95 -11.57 -15.08
CA LEU A 69 5.96 -10.47 -14.11
C LEU A 69 6.57 -9.11 -14.54
N GLN A 70 5.81 -8.04 -14.32
CA GLN A 70 6.35 -6.87 -13.62
C GLN A 70 5.75 -6.87 -12.21
N PHE A 71 6.68 -6.75 -11.26
CA PHE A 71 6.57 -6.79 -9.80
C PHE A 71 5.91 -8.04 -9.21
N THR A 72 6.76 -8.97 -8.79
CA THR A 72 6.44 -9.97 -7.76
C THR A 72 6.02 -9.30 -6.45
N GLU A 73 5.36 -10.07 -5.59
CA GLU A 73 5.11 -9.75 -4.17
C GLU A 73 6.25 -9.00 -3.50
N GLU A 74 7.44 -9.59 -3.61
CA GLU A 74 8.65 -9.11 -2.96
C GLU A 74 9.10 -7.78 -3.57
N GLU A 75 8.86 -7.58 -4.86
CA GLU A 75 9.21 -6.35 -5.56
C GLU A 75 8.30 -5.19 -5.17
N THR A 76 6.98 -5.37 -5.16
CA THR A 76 6.02 -4.32 -4.76
C THR A 76 6.20 -3.93 -3.30
N ALA A 77 6.30 -4.92 -2.41
CA ALA A 77 6.59 -4.67 -1.00
C ALA A 77 7.93 -3.94 -0.82
N ALA A 78 8.97 -4.33 -1.56
CA ALA A 78 10.27 -3.64 -1.50
C ALA A 78 10.20 -2.17 -1.96
N ARG A 79 9.30 -1.83 -2.90
CA ARG A 79 9.12 -0.45 -3.38
C ARG A 79 8.38 0.41 -2.35
N ILE A 80 7.35 -0.14 -1.73
CA ILE A 80 6.67 0.50 -0.59
C ILE A 80 7.66 0.70 0.57
N ASP A 81 8.40 -0.34 0.95
CA ASP A 81 9.39 -0.30 2.03
C ASP A 81 10.55 0.67 1.72
N ALA A 82 10.86 0.89 0.45
CA ALA A 82 11.88 1.86 0.04
C ALA A 82 11.44 3.31 0.27
N LEU A 83 10.15 3.58 0.34
CA LEU A 83 9.58 4.91 0.58
C LEU A 83 9.16 5.12 2.02
N LEU A 84 8.84 4.08 2.78
CA LEU A 84 8.50 4.21 4.19
C LEU A 84 9.76 4.26 5.05
N ARG A 85 9.74 5.10 6.10
CA ARG A 85 10.72 4.96 7.18
C ARG A 85 10.50 3.59 7.82
N ALA A 86 11.47 2.69 7.64
CA ALA A 86 11.44 1.34 8.15
C ALA A 86 11.56 1.32 9.69
N ASP A 87 10.45 1.58 10.38
CA ASP A 87 10.25 1.16 11.75
C ASP A 87 8.89 0.48 11.94
N ASP A 88 8.91 -0.65 12.65
CA ASP A 88 7.77 -1.56 12.86
C ASP A 88 6.55 -0.92 13.58
N TYR A 89 6.68 0.34 14.02
CA TYR A 89 5.68 1.01 14.84
C TYR A 89 4.48 1.52 14.02
N GLY A 90 4.72 2.18 12.88
CA GLY A 90 3.63 2.81 12.14
C GLY A 90 2.70 1.82 11.42
N LEU A 91 3.25 0.77 10.80
CA LEU A 91 2.47 -0.22 10.06
C LEU A 91 1.53 -1.05 10.95
N SER A 92 1.95 -1.37 12.18
CA SER A 92 1.15 -2.19 13.11
C SER A 92 0.12 -1.37 13.90
N HIS A 93 0.38 -0.08 14.13
CA HIS A 93 -0.51 0.81 14.86
C HIS A 93 -1.72 1.21 13.99
N TRP A 94 -1.50 1.66 12.76
CA TRP A 94 -2.58 2.14 11.88
C TRP A 94 -3.35 1.01 11.19
N SER A 95 -2.78 -0.21 11.07
CA SER A 95 -3.55 -1.39 10.66
C SER A 95 -4.68 -1.76 11.64
N SER A 96 -4.67 -1.20 12.86
CA SER A 96 -5.72 -1.38 13.87
C SER A 96 -6.80 -0.30 13.85
N TYR A 97 -6.65 0.74 13.02
CA TYR A 97 -7.73 1.70 12.77
C TYR A 97 -8.80 1.00 11.91
N ASN A 98 -10.04 0.96 12.42
CA ASN A 98 -11.19 0.27 11.83
C ASN A 98 -11.73 0.95 10.54
N GLY A 99 -10.86 1.54 9.71
CA GLY A 99 -11.26 2.32 8.54
C GLY A 99 -11.85 3.69 8.85
N GLU A 100 -11.91 4.11 10.12
CA GLU A 100 -12.33 5.46 10.49
C GLU A 100 -11.29 6.50 10.04
N GLN A 101 -11.75 7.60 9.45
CA GLN A 101 -10.88 8.67 8.98
C GLN A 101 -10.19 9.36 10.16
N VAL A 102 -8.87 9.44 10.12
CA VAL A 102 -8.05 10.08 11.16
C VAL A 102 -8.07 11.59 10.95
N THR A 103 -8.26 12.40 12.00
CA THR A 103 -8.17 13.87 11.87
C THR A 103 -6.81 14.37 12.33
N PHE A 104 -6.06 14.99 11.42
CA PHE A 104 -4.80 15.68 11.72
C PHE A 104 -5.04 17.19 11.75
N THR A 105 -4.87 17.79 12.93
CA THR A 105 -4.82 19.24 13.03
C THR A 105 -3.50 19.75 12.49
N TYR A 106 -3.52 20.89 11.80
CA TYR A 106 -2.29 21.57 11.38
C TYR A 106 -2.32 23.06 11.63
N ARG A 107 -1.13 23.65 11.72
CA ARG A 107 -0.97 25.09 11.95
C ARG A 107 0.20 25.70 11.21
N PHE A 108 0.10 27.00 10.97
CA PHE A 108 1.18 27.80 10.41
C PHE A 108 1.90 28.58 11.52
N GLU A 109 3.09 28.12 11.85
CA GLU A 109 3.87 28.64 12.95
C GLU A 109 4.55 29.96 12.60
N THR A 110 4.57 30.87 13.57
CA THR A 110 5.28 32.16 13.48
C THR A 110 6.52 32.21 14.37
N SER A 111 6.62 31.26 15.30
CA SER A 111 7.75 31.04 16.20
C SER A 111 7.93 29.55 16.43
N LYS A 112 9.14 29.12 16.80
CA LYS A 112 9.38 27.71 17.18
C LYS A 112 8.46 27.28 18.32
N ALA A 113 7.72 26.17 18.13
CA ALA A 113 6.98 25.50 19.19
C ALA A 113 7.93 24.73 20.13
N ALA A 114 7.38 24.16 21.20
CA ALA A 114 8.16 23.46 22.22
C ALA A 114 8.79 22.16 21.70
N ASP A 115 8.12 21.49 20.76
CA ASP A 115 8.50 20.26 20.06
C ASP A 115 9.29 20.50 18.76
N PHE A 116 9.64 21.77 18.45
CA PHE A 116 10.34 22.11 17.21
C PHE A 116 11.59 21.24 16.98
N PRO A 117 11.63 20.42 15.92
CA PRO A 117 12.52 19.26 15.90
C PRO A 117 13.97 19.56 15.52
N TRP A 118 14.28 20.81 15.13
CA TRP A 118 15.62 21.20 14.68
C TRP A 118 16.29 22.17 15.65
N THR A 119 17.46 21.76 16.14
CA THR A 119 18.33 22.61 16.98
C THR A 119 19.12 23.63 16.16
N ASN A 120 19.26 23.40 14.85
CA ASN A 120 20.09 24.15 13.90
C ASN A 120 19.29 24.95 12.85
N VAL A 121 18.01 25.21 13.08
CA VAL A 121 17.20 26.11 12.24
C VAL A 121 17.02 27.43 12.99
N GLY A 122 17.27 28.58 12.35
CA GLY A 122 17.20 29.90 12.96
C GLY A 122 16.19 30.82 12.29
N ASN A 123 15.76 31.87 12.99
CA ASN A 123 14.96 32.97 12.46
C ASN A 123 13.67 32.53 11.76
N THR A 124 12.70 32.03 12.54
CA THR A 124 11.37 31.72 12.00
C THR A 124 10.63 32.99 11.62
N THR A 125 9.94 32.96 10.48
CA THR A 125 9.10 34.02 9.94
C THR A 125 7.70 33.47 9.67
N GLY A 126 6.74 34.35 9.40
CA GLY A 126 5.37 33.95 9.06
C GLY A 126 5.18 33.73 7.56
N PHE A 127 4.29 32.80 7.21
CA PHE A 127 3.82 32.64 5.84
C PHE A 127 2.87 33.77 5.42
N THR A 128 2.91 34.13 4.14
CA THR A 128 1.85 34.91 3.50
C THR A 128 0.61 34.03 3.29
N GLU A 129 -0.57 34.63 3.10
CA GLU A 129 -1.80 33.86 2.82
C GLU A 129 -1.74 33.06 1.51
N ALA A 130 -0.99 33.54 0.51
CA ALA A 130 -0.80 32.81 -0.74
C ALA A 130 0.02 31.52 -0.52
N GLU A 131 1.05 31.58 0.32
CA GLU A 131 1.86 30.40 0.68
C GLU A 131 1.08 29.43 1.57
N LYS A 132 0.29 29.94 2.52
CA LYS A 132 -0.65 29.09 3.27
C LYS A 132 -1.62 28.40 2.33
N SER A 133 -2.15 29.10 1.34
CA SER A 133 -3.03 28.51 0.32
C SER A 133 -2.35 27.39 -0.46
N ALA A 134 -1.08 27.54 -0.83
CA ALA A 134 -0.34 26.48 -1.51
C ALA A 134 -0.15 25.23 -0.64
N ILE A 135 0.18 25.42 0.64
CA ILE A 135 0.28 24.30 1.60
C ILE A 135 -1.07 23.62 1.81
N ARG A 136 -2.17 24.39 1.91
CA ARG A 136 -3.54 23.84 1.96
C ARG A 136 -3.86 23.02 0.71
N SER A 137 -3.49 23.50 -0.48
CA SER A 137 -3.68 22.75 -1.73
C SER A 137 -2.86 21.47 -1.78
N ALA A 138 -1.63 21.46 -1.25
CA ALA A 138 -0.83 20.25 -1.14
C ALA A 138 -1.47 19.26 -0.15
N LEU A 139 -1.92 19.71 1.03
CA LEU A 139 -2.67 18.86 1.97
C LEU A 139 -3.97 18.30 1.36
N GLN A 140 -4.65 19.08 0.51
CA GLN A 140 -5.79 18.60 -0.25
C GLN A 140 -5.40 17.48 -1.22
N GLU A 141 -4.27 17.61 -1.92
CA GLU A 141 -3.74 16.55 -2.79
C GLU A 141 -3.50 15.26 -2.00
N TYR A 142 -2.86 15.31 -0.83
CA TYR A 142 -2.74 14.14 0.06
C TYR A 142 -4.10 13.57 0.45
N ASN A 143 -5.02 14.42 0.90
CA ASN A 143 -6.35 14.01 1.36
C ASN A 143 -7.10 13.22 0.28
N LYS A 144 -6.95 13.52 -1.02
CA LYS A 144 -7.62 12.75 -2.09
C LYS A 144 -7.29 11.26 -2.09
N HIS A 145 -6.13 10.88 -1.56
CA HIS A 145 -5.61 9.52 -1.68
C HIS A 145 -5.59 8.76 -0.36
N ILE A 146 -5.51 9.45 0.79
CA ILE A 146 -5.21 8.82 2.09
C ILE A 146 -6.28 9.16 3.13
N ASN A 147 -6.56 8.24 4.05
CA ASN A 147 -7.65 8.34 5.04
C ASN A 147 -7.36 9.30 6.20
N ILE A 148 -6.82 10.49 5.89
CA ILE A 148 -6.56 11.59 6.83
C ILE A 148 -7.39 12.81 6.44
N ASN A 149 -8.13 13.34 7.40
CA ASN A 149 -8.77 14.65 7.34
C ASN A 149 -7.86 15.73 7.95
N PHE A 150 -7.34 16.63 7.10
CA PHE A 150 -6.50 17.74 7.55
C PHE A 150 -7.34 18.95 7.95
N VAL A 151 -7.22 19.40 9.20
CA VAL A 151 -7.98 20.53 9.73
C VAL A 151 -7.03 21.63 10.20
N GLU A 152 -7.14 22.83 9.65
CA GLU A 152 -6.36 23.95 10.16
C GLU A 152 -6.90 24.36 11.54
N ASP A 153 -6.05 24.29 12.57
CA ASP A 153 -6.37 24.72 13.92
C ASP A 153 -5.22 25.55 14.50
N ASN A 154 -5.36 26.88 14.41
CA ASN A 154 -4.42 27.82 15.01
C ASN A 154 -4.75 28.15 16.49
N SER A 155 -5.72 27.46 17.11
CA SER A 155 -6.15 27.68 18.50
C SER A 155 -5.64 26.63 19.48
N SER A 156 -5.30 25.42 19.00
CA SER A 156 -4.65 24.39 19.81
C SER A 156 -3.23 24.80 20.23
N GLN A 157 -2.83 24.41 21.44
CA GLN A 157 -1.44 24.56 21.89
C GLN A 157 -0.47 23.66 21.12
N ASP A 158 -0.97 22.54 20.60
CA ASP A 158 -0.21 21.46 19.97
C ASP A 158 -1.04 20.91 18.79
N ALA A 159 -0.49 20.99 17.58
CA ALA A 159 -1.14 20.51 16.37
C ALA A 159 -0.32 19.36 15.80
N VAL A 160 -0.98 18.33 15.29
CA VAL A 160 -0.31 17.14 14.76
C VAL A 160 0.68 17.48 13.67
N LEU A 161 0.37 18.48 12.83
CA LEU A 161 1.29 18.99 11.81
C LEU A 161 1.62 20.48 12.02
N SER A 162 2.90 20.79 12.08
CA SER A 162 3.39 22.16 12.23
C SER A 162 4.22 22.62 11.04
N PHE A 163 3.79 23.70 10.39
CA PHE A 163 4.47 24.30 9.26
C PHE A 163 5.23 25.56 9.67
N TYR A 164 6.50 25.63 9.31
CA TYR A 164 7.39 26.73 9.67
C TYR A 164 8.01 27.36 8.42
N LYS A 165 8.29 28.66 8.48
CA LYS A 165 9.13 29.35 7.52
C LYS A 165 10.35 29.88 8.26
N ALA A 166 11.55 29.74 7.71
CA ALA A 166 12.77 30.16 8.39
C ALA A 166 13.87 30.63 7.44
N ASP A 167 14.58 31.71 7.81
CA ASP A 167 15.62 32.31 6.97
C ASP A 167 16.89 31.44 6.92
N ASP A 168 17.09 30.59 7.93
CA ASP A 168 18.32 29.85 8.13
C ASP A 168 18.06 28.37 8.43
N LEU A 169 18.32 27.52 7.42
CA LEU A 169 18.19 26.07 7.50
C LEU A 169 19.56 25.37 7.64
N TYR A 170 20.59 25.95 8.26
CA TYR A 170 21.96 25.40 8.33
C TYR A 170 22.07 23.87 8.27
N THR A 171 22.72 23.35 7.23
CA THR A 171 23.70 22.26 7.36
C THR A 171 24.92 22.69 6.56
N ASP A 172 26.08 22.17 6.94
CA ASP A 172 27.45 22.52 6.54
C ASP A 172 27.78 22.33 5.04
N LEU A 173 26.83 22.48 4.12
CA LEU A 173 27.04 22.63 2.68
C LEU A 173 25.93 23.50 2.07
N SER A 174 26.36 24.45 1.25
CA SER A 174 25.58 25.50 0.60
C SER A 174 24.47 24.99 -0.34
N VAL A 175 23.25 24.76 0.17
CA VAL A 175 22.04 24.87 -0.66
C VAL A 175 20.95 25.64 0.10
N THR A 176 21.02 26.96 -0.06
CA THR A 176 20.18 28.02 0.51
C THR A 176 18.80 28.11 -0.15
N GLY A 177 18.02 27.02 -0.22
CA GLY A 177 16.72 27.12 -0.88
C GLY A 177 15.86 25.87 -0.93
N GLY A 178 15.87 24.99 0.08
CA GLY A 178 14.94 23.86 0.13
C GLY A 178 13.94 23.97 1.30
N GLY A 179 13.34 22.84 1.66
CA GLY A 179 12.65 22.65 2.93
C GLY A 179 13.29 21.51 3.74
N ARG A 180 12.65 21.19 4.87
CA ARG A 180 12.89 19.99 5.66
C ARG A 180 11.58 19.53 6.27
N GLY A 181 11.24 18.27 6.09
CA GLY A 181 10.12 17.62 6.75
C GLY A 181 10.58 16.50 7.67
N ARG A 182 9.80 16.24 8.72
CA ARG A 182 10.02 15.11 9.62
C ARG A 182 8.72 14.72 10.31
N GLY A 183 8.34 13.46 10.17
CA GLY A 183 7.42 12.78 11.07
C GLY A 183 8.16 12.19 12.28
N SER A 184 7.44 12.12 13.39
CA SER A 184 7.84 11.49 14.65
C SER A 184 6.59 10.88 15.30
N TYR A 185 6.81 9.91 16.17
CA TYR A 185 5.74 9.35 16.99
C TYR A 185 6.27 9.03 18.38
N SER A 186 5.37 8.97 19.37
CA SER A 186 5.68 8.56 20.73
C SER A 186 4.47 7.88 21.35
N GLY A 187 4.54 6.56 21.52
CA GLY A 187 3.32 5.82 21.80
C GLY A 187 2.35 6.01 20.63
N ASP A 188 1.07 6.20 20.90
CA ASP A 188 0.03 6.26 19.88
C ASP A 188 -0.09 7.66 19.20
N ASP A 189 0.72 8.62 19.65
CA ASP A 189 0.67 10.00 19.17
C ASP A 189 1.65 10.22 18.00
N TRP A 190 1.14 10.71 16.87
CA TRP A 190 1.92 11.18 15.74
C TRP A 190 2.15 12.69 15.81
N ASP A 191 3.33 13.14 15.39
CA ASP A 191 3.67 14.54 15.25
C ASP A 191 4.55 14.74 14.00
N GLY A 192 4.30 15.80 13.25
CA GLY A 192 4.99 16.10 12.01
C GLY A 192 5.32 17.58 11.88
N ALA A 193 6.53 17.90 11.46
CA ALA A 193 6.92 19.27 11.19
C ALA A 193 7.56 19.41 9.82
N ALA A 194 7.20 20.47 9.10
CA ALA A 194 7.88 20.90 7.89
C ALA A 194 8.34 22.35 8.01
N VAL A 195 9.58 22.63 7.63
CA VAL A 195 10.13 23.98 7.57
C VAL A 195 10.63 24.31 6.18
N PHE A 196 10.25 25.49 5.67
CA PHE A 196 10.64 25.97 4.35
C PHE A 196 11.58 27.19 4.45
N ASN A 197 12.51 27.30 3.50
CA ASN A 197 13.40 28.46 3.44
C ASN A 197 12.61 29.74 3.17
N ALA A 198 12.86 30.78 3.96
CA ALA A 198 12.05 31.98 3.90
C ALA A 198 12.18 32.82 2.62
N ASN A 199 13.25 32.59 1.85
CA ASN A 199 13.49 33.28 0.58
C ASN A 199 12.73 32.66 -0.60
N ARG A 200 12.00 31.55 -0.39
CA ARG A 200 11.17 30.91 -1.41
C ARG A 200 9.76 31.50 -1.38
N ASP A 201 9.15 31.56 -2.55
CA ASP A 201 7.75 31.91 -2.72
C ASP A 201 6.95 30.63 -2.97
N LEU A 202 6.49 29.99 -1.90
CA LEU A 202 5.76 28.72 -1.99
C LEU A 202 4.43 28.84 -2.75
N SER A 203 3.97 30.04 -3.07
CA SER A 203 2.79 30.23 -3.92
C SER A 203 3.06 30.05 -5.41
N SER A 204 4.34 29.95 -5.82
CA SER A 204 4.73 29.62 -7.18
C SER A 204 4.41 28.15 -7.50
N GLN A 205 3.89 27.89 -8.71
CA GLN A 205 3.62 26.51 -9.16
C GLN A 205 4.89 25.64 -9.19
N SER A 206 6.05 26.26 -9.45
CA SER A 206 7.37 25.59 -9.47
C SER A 206 7.91 25.23 -8.09
N GLU A 207 7.14 25.50 -7.03
CA GLU A 207 7.48 25.17 -5.65
C GLU A 207 6.55 24.11 -5.08
N PHE A 208 5.53 23.70 -5.85
CA PHE A 208 4.50 22.79 -5.37
C PHE A 208 5.05 21.38 -5.14
N ASP A 209 5.99 20.93 -5.96
CA ASP A 209 6.76 19.70 -5.79
C ASP A 209 7.47 19.68 -4.43
N LEU A 210 8.15 20.78 -4.06
CA LEU A 210 8.82 20.90 -2.78
C LEU A 210 7.83 20.87 -1.62
N VAL A 211 6.69 21.56 -1.74
CA VAL A 211 5.65 21.55 -0.70
C VAL A 211 5.10 20.13 -0.52
N LEU A 212 4.82 19.42 -1.62
CA LEU A 212 4.41 18.01 -1.58
C LEU A 212 5.48 17.15 -0.91
N HIS A 213 6.74 17.29 -1.30
CA HIS A 213 7.88 16.52 -0.79
C HIS A 213 8.04 16.66 0.73
N GLU A 214 8.05 17.88 1.25
CA GLU A 214 8.26 18.09 2.68
C GLU A 214 7.07 17.62 3.53
N ILE A 215 5.84 17.73 3.02
CA ILE A 215 4.67 17.11 3.65
C ILE A 215 4.80 15.58 3.64
N GLY A 216 5.36 14.98 2.59
CA GLY A 216 5.57 13.54 2.51
C GLY A 216 6.42 13.04 3.66
N HIS A 217 7.48 13.77 4.00
CA HIS A 217 8.29 13.48 5.16
C HIS A 217 7.55 13.61 6.50
N THR A 218 6.60 14.55 6.65
CA THR A 218 5.79 14.66 7.87
C THR A 218 4.82 13.49 8.04
N LEU A 219 4.46 12.83 6.94
CA LEU A 219 3.56 11.69 6.88
C LEU A 219 4.29 10.34 6.80
N GLY A 220 5.61 10.32 7.00
CA GLY A 220 6.39 9.10 7.17
C GLY A 220 7.19 8.64 5.95
N LEU A 221 7.14 9.38 4.83
CA LEU A 221 7.95 9.05 3.66
C LEU A 221 9.43 9.42 3.87
N LYS A 222 10.33 8.64 3.28
CA LYS A 222 11.77 8.91 3.17
C LYS A 222 12.17 9.04 1.71
N HIS A 223 13.37 9.57 1.46
CA HIS A 223 13.94 9.52 0.12
C HIS A 223 14.13 8.06 -0.33
N PRO A 224 13.87 7.77 -1.61
CA PRO A 224 13.94 6.42 -2.15
C PRO A 224 15.37 5.92 -2.38
N GLY A 225 16.39 6.79 -2.36
CA GLY A 225 17.79 6.43 -2.59
C GLY A 225 18.72 6.71 -1.40
N ASP A 226 19.98 6.26 -1.50
CA ASP A 226 21.04 6.47 -0.51
C ASP A 226 21.64 7.88 -0.63
N TYR A 227 20.80 8.90 -0.43
CA TYR A 227 21.22 10.29 -0.50
C TYR A 227 20.39 11.15 0.46
N ASP A 228 21.01 12.24 0.90
CA ASP A 228 20.37 13.35 1.58
C ASP A 228 21.23 14.61 1.35
N ARG A 229 20.60 15.77 1.10
CA ARG A 229 21.35 17.02 0.89
C ARG A 229 22.12 17.47 2.13
N GLY A 230 21.71 17.05 3.32
CA GLY A 230 22.37 17.30 4.60
C GLY A 230 23.38 16.23 5.01
N GLY A 231 23.59 15.18 4.20
CA GLY A 231 24.49 14.06 4.49
C GLY A 231 23.96 13.05 5.52
N ASN A 232 22.69 13.16 5.93
CA ASN A 232 22.04 12.20 6.81
C ASN A 232 21.23 11.19 5.98
N ASN A 233 21.93 10.38 5.19
CA ASN A 233 21.28 9.44 4.28
C ASN A 233 20.30 8.51 5.02
N PRO A 234 19.11 8.26 4.44
CA PRO A 234 18.14 7.36 5.03
C PRO A 234 18.66 5.91 5.07
N ALA A 235 18.16 5.12 6.01
CA ALA A 235 18.38 3.68 5.96
C ALA A 235 17.67 3.07 4.74
N GLY A 236 18.29 2.05 4.15
CA GLY A 236 17.64 1.22 3.14
C GLY A 236 16.42 0.47 3.71
N PRO A 237 15.60 -0.17 2.86
CA PRO A 237 15.85 -0.42 1.43
C PRO A 237 15.69 0.82 0.54
N PHE A 238 16.13 0.72 -0.72
CA PHE A 238 16.09 1.79 -1.72
C PHE A 238 15.42 1.31 -3.01
N LEU A 239 14.85 2.24 -3.78
CA LEU A 239 14.32 1.94 -5.11
C LEU A 239 15.45 1.53 -6.07
N PRO A 240 15.15 0.69 -7.07
CA PRO A 240 16.01 0.52 -8.24
C PRO A 240 16.32 1.86 -8.91
N ALA A 241 17.51 1.99 -9.49
CA ALA A 241 17.99 3.25 -10.06
C ALA A 241 17.13 3.79 -11.23
N ASP A 242 16.42 2.92 -11.95
CA ASP A 242 15.50 3.26 -13.02
C ASP A 242 14.09 3.69 -12.52
N GLU A 243 13.80 3.43 -11.25
CA GLU A 243 12.54 3.79 -10.57
C GLU A 243 12.73 4.97 -9.59
N ASP A 244 13.95 5.23 -9.13
CA ASP A 244 14.33 6.39 -8.31
C ASP A 244 14.33 7.68 -9.15
N ASN A 245 13.15 8.17 -9.51
CA ASN A 245 12.93 9.44 -10.21
C ASN A 245 11.52 10.02 -9.99
N GLU A 246 11.32 11.30 -10.29
CA GLU A 246 10.08 12.06 -10.11
C GLU A 246 8.88 11.56 -10.95
N ARG A 247 9.10 10.62 -11.89
CA ARG A 247 8.02 9.90 -12.55
C ARG A 247 7.23 9.04 -11.54
N TRP A 248 7.94 8.48 -10.58
CA TRP A 248 7.43 7.42 -9.69
C TRP A 248 7.17 7.89 -8.27
N THR A 249 7.90 8.89 -7.78
CA THR A 249 7.76 9.43 -6.42
C THR A 249 8.20 10.89 -6.36
N VAL A 250 7.42 11.74 -5.68
CA VAL A 250 7.83 13.12 -5.35
C VAL A 250 9.01 13.17 -4.37
N MET A 251 9.34 12.04 -3.73
CA MET A 251 10.44 11.92 -2.78
C MET A 251 11.80 11.74 -3.45
N SER A 252 11.85 11.55 -4.76
CA SER A 252 13.09 11.45 -5.53
C SER A 252 13.82 12.79 -5.65
N TYR A 253 15.15 12.76 -5.79
CA TYR A 253 15.95 13.92 -6.21
C TYR A 253 16.34 13.88 -7.69
N ASN A 254 16.06 12.77 -8.37
CA ASN A 254 16.31 12.61 -9.79
C ASN A 254 15.05 13.04 -10.57
N PRO A 255 15.19 13.95 -11.55
CA PRO A 255 14.09 14.35 -12.41
C PRO A 255 13.49 13.20 -13.20
N ASP A 256 12.24 13.36 -13.65
CA ASP A 256 11.61 12.40 -14.57
C ASP A 256 12.46 12.29 -15.85
N PRO A 257 12.96 11.09 -16.22
CA PRO A 257 13.80 10.92 -17.40
C PRO A 257 13.06 11.14 -18.74
N SER A 258 11.73 11.22 -18.71
CA SER A 258 10.87 11.40 -19.88
C SER A 258 10.36 12.84 -20.07
N THR A 259 10.49 13.70 -19.06
CA THR A 259 10.01 15.09 -19.11
C THR A 259 10.73 15.99 -18.10
N ASP A 260 10.94 17.26 -18.45
CA ASP A 260 11.48 18.28 -17.55
C ASP A 260 10.34 18.98 -16.74
N ILE A 261 9.29 18.24 -16.37
CA ILE A 261 8.13 18.80 -15.66
C ILE A 261 8.15 18.31 -14.22
N GLU A 262 8.28 19.26 -13.30
CA GLU A 262 8.21 19.01 -11.86
C GLU A 262 6.85 18.42 -11.45
N PRO A 263 6.80 17.53 -10.46
CA PRO A 263 5.54 17.00 -9.93
C PRO A 263 4.54 18.08 -9.49
N ASP A 264 3.32 18.03 -10.04
CA ASP A 264 2.20 18.86 -9.61
C ASP A 264 1.20 18.10 -8.69
N ARG A 265 1.52 16.84 -8.35
CA ARG A 265 0.68 15.90 -7.59
C ARG A 265 1.50 14.72 -7.07
N LEU A 266 0.92 13.93 -6.16
CA LEU A 266 1.53 12.69 -5.70
C LEU A 266 1.67 11.69 -6.85
N LYS A 267 2.75 10.90 -6.81
CA LYS A 267 3.06 9.88 -7.81
C LYS A 267 2.71 8.49 -7.28
N PHE A 268 2.81 7.51 -8.17
CA PHE A 268 2.34 6.16 -7.92
C PHE A 268 2.89 5.53 -6.63
N TYR A 269 4.20 5.58 -6.38
CA TYR A 269 4.76 5.00 -5.16
C TYR A 269 4.47 5.82 -3.90
N ASP A 270 4.29 7.14 -4.03
CA ASP A 270 3.86 7.97 -2.89
C ASP A 270 2.48 7.52 -2.41
N ILE A 271 1.53 7.39 -3.35
CA ILE A 271 0.15 6.98 -3.07
C ILE A 271 0.14 5.59 -2.44
N MET A 272 0.84 4.61 -3.01
CA MET A 272 0.90 3.26 -2.47
C MET A 272 1.49 3.20 -1.06
N ALA A 273 2.62 3.88 -0.83
CA ALA A 273 3.27 3.90 0.46
C ALA A 273 2.42 4.60 1.53
N LEU A 274 1.79 5.71 1.18
CA LEU A 274 0.92 6.42 2.11
C LEU A 274 -0.38 5.67 2.36
N GLN A 275 -0.97 5.02 1.37
CA GLN A 275 -2.18 4.19 1.57
C GLN A 275 -1.88 2.94 2.41
N GLN A 276 -0.70 2.34 2.24
CA GLN A 276 -0.21 1.29 3.14
C GLN A 276 -0.17 1.76 4.60
N PHE A 277 0.20 3.02 4.83
CA PHE A 277 0.43 3.55 6.16
C PHE A 277 -0.82 4.17 6.80
N TRP A 278 -1.60 4.92 6.02
CA TRP A 278 -2.72 5.75 6.48
C TRP A 278 -4.09 5.23 6.02
N GLY A 279 -4.13 4.19 5.19
CA GLY A 279 -5.35 3.76 4.50
C GLY A 279 -5.73 4.70 3.36
N THR A 280 -6.62 4.26 2.48
CA THR A 280 -7.06 5.04 1.31
C THR A 280 -8.23 5.95 1.63
N ASN A 281 -8.21 7.18 1.09
CA ASN A 281 -9.43 7.98 0.96
C ASN A 281 -10.15 7.62 -0.34
N ASN A 282 -11.39 7.22 -0.20
CA ASN A 282 -12.21 6.81 -1.33
C ASN A 282 -13.14 7.94 -1.82
N GLY A 283 -12.84 9.19 -1.45
CA GLY A 283 -13.56 10.38 -1.90
C GLY A 283 -14.93 10.57 -1.23
N ASN A 284 -15.69 11.55 -1.70
CA ASN A 284 -17.04 11.78 -1.22
C ASN A 284 -17.96 10.67 -1.75
N GLN A 285 -18.30 9.76 -0.86
CA GLN A 285 -19.20 8.64 -1.11
C GLN A 285 -20.68 9.07 -1.18
N ASP A 286 -20.96 10.37 -1.00
CA ASP A 286 -22.33 10.92 -0.97
C ASP A 286 -22.82 11.48 -2.32
N SER A 287 -22.14 11.16 -3.42
CA SER A 287 -22.53 11.56 -4.78
C SER A 287 -22.29 10.44 -5.78
N ALA A 288 -23.02 10.46 -6.91
CA ALA A 288 -22.84 9.53 -8.03
C ALA A 288 -21.36 9.31 -8.37
N GLN A 289 -20.89 8.06 -8.27
CA GLN A 289 -19.53 7.66 -8.60
C GLN A 289 -19.54 6.76 -9.83
N ASN A 290 -18.61 7.02 -10.74
CA ASN A 290 -18.38 6.14 -11.89
C ASN A 290 -17.31 5.14 -11.50
N VAL A 291 -17.60 3.83 -11.58
CA VAL A 291 -16.61 2.79 -11.31
C VAL A 291 -15.97 2.35 -12.62
N MET A 292 -14.75 2.82 -12.81
CA MET A 292 -13.92 2.53 -13.96
C MET A 292 -13.29 1.15 -13.87
N ARG A 293 -13.25 0.42 -15.00
CA ARG A 293 -12.60 -0.90 -15.12
C ARG A 293 -11.37 -0.83 -16.00
N PHE A 294 -10.32 -1.51 -15.55
CA PHE A 294 -9.09 -1.73 -16.29
C PHE A 294 -8.78 -3.23 -16.35
N TYR A 295 -8.34 -3.71 -17.50
CA TYR A 295 -7.78 -5.04 -17.66
C TYR A 295 -6.26 -4.98 -17.50
N ASN A 296 -5.73 -5.64 -16.46
CA ASN A 296 -4.29 -5.82 -16.28
C ASN A 296 -3.83 -7.00 -17.14
N THR A 297 -3.14 -6.71 -18.23
CA THR A 297 -2.65 -7.70 -19.20
C THR A 297 -1.56 -8.62 -18.65
N LYS A 298 -0.92 -8.27 -17.53
CA LYS A 298 0.12 -9.09 -16.90
C LYS A 298 -0.43 -10.11 -15.93
N THR A 299 -1.39 -9.71 -15.11
CA THR A 299 -2.04 -10.61 -14.12
C THR A 299 -3.24 -11.33 -14.71
N GLU A 300 -3.71 -10.89 -15.88
CA GLU A 300 -4.96 -11.31 -16.51
C GLU A 300 -6.18 -11.09 -15.58
N THR A 301 -6.12 -10.04 -14.76
CA THR A 301 -7.19 -9.64 -13.83
C THR A 301 -7.72 -8.26 -14.13
N HIS A 302 -8.77 -7.87 -13.40
CA HIS A 302 -9.35 -6.54 -13.53
C HIS A 302 -9.08 -5.70 -12.28
N PHE A 303 -8.93 -4.40 -12.49
CA PHE A 303 -8.83 -3.38 -11.46
C PHE A 303 -10.01 -2.42 -11.61
N TYR A 304 -10.61 -2.06 -10.48
CA TYR A 304 -11.79 -1.21 -10.42
C TYR A 304 -11.55 -0.02 -9.49
N THR A 305 -11.89 1.17 -9.95
CA THR A 305 -11.74 2.38 -9.14
C THR A 305 -12.84 3.39 -9.41
N ALA A 306 -13.34 4.01 -8.34
CA ALA A 306 -14.19 5.20 -8.38
C ALA A 306 -13.37 6.50 -8.34
N ASN A 307 -12.06 6.41 -8.06
CA ASN A 307 -11.19 7.57 -7.90
C ASN A 307 -10.64 8.01 -9.27
N ALA A 308 -11.03 9.23 -9.67
CA ALA A 308 -10.64 9.86 -10.92
C ALA A 308 -9.12 10.06 -11.04
N ASP A 309 -8.45 10.46 -9.96
CA ASP A 309 -7.01 10.69 -9.96
C ASP A 309 -6.25 9.36 -10.01
N GLU A 310 -6.72 8.33 -9.30
CA GLU A 310 -6.15 6.97 -9.40
C GLU A 310 -6.27 6.43 -10.83
N ARG A 311 -7.43 6.57 -11.48
CA ARG A 311 -7.61 6.24 -12.90
C ARG A 311 -6.60 6.96 -13.79
N ASP A 312 -6.44 8.27 -13.60
CA ASP A 312 -5.55 9.08 -14.43
C ASP A 312 -4.07 8.70 -14.22
N GLN A 313 -3.68 8.31 -13.01
CA GLN A 313 -2.35 7.79 -12.69
C GLN A 313 -2.11 6.42 -13.33
N VAL A 314 -3.08 5.50 -13.25
CA VAL A 314 -2.99 4.19 -13.92
C VAL A 314 -2.82 4.38 -15.42
N LEU A 315 -3.60 5.25 -16.05
CA LEU A 315 -3.48 5.58 -17.48
C LEU A 315 -2.13 6.18 -17.87
N ALA A 316 -1.56 7.02 -17.02
CA ALA A 316 -0.32 7.72 -17.31
C ALA A 316 0.93 6.86 -17.12
N TYR A 317 0.93 5.98 -16.10
CA TYR A 317 2.16 5.35 -15.63
C TYR A 317 2.16 3.81 -15.69
N LEU A 318 1.00 3.15 -15.78
CA LEU A 318 0.92 1.67 -15.79
C LEU A 318 0.55 1.13 -17.17
N GLU A 319 1.57 0.89 -18.00
CA GLU A 319 1.41 0.52 -19.41
C GLU A 319 0.67 -0.81 -19.67
N ASP A 320 0.60 -1.70 -18.69
CA ASP A 320 -0.08 -3.00 -18.82
C ASP A 320 -1.57 -2.97 -18.50
N TYR A 321 -2.07 -1.83 -18.02
CA TYR A 321 -3.46 -1.63 -17.70
C TYR A 321 -4.19 -1.05 -18.91
N ILE A 322 -5.06 -1.85 -19.51
CA ILE A 322 -5.94 -1.41 -20.60
C ILE A 322 -7.21 -0.87 -19.98
N PHE A 323 -7.50 0.41 -20.20
CA PHE A 323 -8.75 1.02 -19.78
C PHE A 323 -9.92 0.47 -20.61
N GLU A 324 -10.91 -0.11 -19.93
CA GLU A 324 -12.08 -0.72 -20.56
C GLU A 324 -13.33 0.16 -20.46
N GLY A 325 -13.25 1.28 -19.75
CA GLY A 325 -14.31 2.28 -19.65
C GLY A 325 -15.00 2.34 -18.28
N ASN A 326 -16.13 3.03 -18.27
CA ASN A 326 -17.05 3.03 -17.13
C ASN A 326 -17.83 1.72 -17.12
N MET A 327 -17.68 0.94 -16.05
CA MET A 327 -18.29 -0.38 -15.97
C MET A 327 -19.72 -0.31 -15.41
N PHE A 328 -19.87 0.46 -14.34
CA PHE A 328 -21.14 0.71 -13.66
C PHE A 328 -21.00 2.01 -12.86
N ASP A 329 -22.14 2.61 -12.51
CA ASP A 329 -22.20 3.75 -11.62
C ASP A 329 -22.68 3.30 -10.23
N THR A 330 -22.49 4.15 -9.23
CA THR A 330 -23.15 3.97 -7.93
C THR A 330 -23.54 5.31 -7.33
N ASN A 331 -24.83 5.43 -7.02
CA ASN A 331 -25.43 6.54 -6.29
C ASN A 331 -25.63 6.21 -4.80
N ALA A 332 -25.26 4.99 -4.40
CA ALA A 332 -25.33 4.58 -3.01
C ALA A 332 -24.40 5.44 -2.16
N THR A 333 -24.87 5.80 -0.99
CA THR A 333 -24.13 6.56 0.02
C THR A 333 -23.94 5.74 1.28
N ALA A 334 -23.13 6.23 2.22
CA ALA A 334 -23.01 5.60 3.54
C ALA A 334 -24.35 5.49 4.29
N GLU A 335 -25.32 6.35 3.98
CA GLU A 335 -26.66 6.34 4.60
C GLU A 335 -27.66 5.41 3.88
N SER A 336 -27.47 5.18 2.58
CA SER A 336 -28.45 4.53 1.70
C SER A 336 -28.03 3.17 1.18
N GLY A 337 -26.75 2.81 1.35
CA GLY A 337 -26.18 1.56 0.87
C GLY A 337 -25.26 0.89 1.88
N ILE A 338 -24.46 -0.03 1.37
CA ILE A 338 -23.45 -0.80 2.07
C ILE A 338 -22.07 -0.49 1.50
N ALA A 339 -21.05 -0.54 2.34
CA ALA A 339 -19.68 -0.30 1.93
C ALA A 339 -19.12 -1.49 1.11
N VAL A 340 -18.41 -1.18 0.03
CA VAL A 340 -17.57 -2.15 -0.71
C VAL A 340 -16.12 -1.92 -0.32
N TYR A 341 -15.58 -2.87 0.42
CA TYR A 341 -14.20 -2.89 0.91
C TYR A 341 -13.24 -3.32 -0.18
N ARG A 342 -12.13 -2.59 -0.33
CA ARG A 342 -11.05 -2.91 -1.27
C ARG A 342 -9.80 -3.33 -0.52
N PHE A 343 -9.14 -4.34 -1.06
CA PHE A 343 -7.86 -4.83 -0.57
C PHE A 343 -6.88 -4.96 -1.72
N LEU A 344 -5.65 -4.50 -1.51
CA LEU A 344 -4.53 -4.80 -2.38
C LEU A 344 -3.87 -6.09 -1.88
N ASN A 345 -3.91 -7.14 -2.70
CA ASN A 345 -3.04 -8.28 -2.48
C ASN A 345 -1.61 -7.85 -2.85
N GLN A 346 -0.81 -7.53 -1.84
CA GLN A 346 0.56 -7.08 -1.98
C GLN A 346 1.43 -8.15 -2.66
N SER A 347 1.00 -9.43 -2.62
CA SER A 347 1.68 -10.54 -3.27
C SER A 347 1.60 -10.55 -4.78
N THR A 348 0.45 -10.18 -5.30
CA THR A 348 0.12 -10.36 -6.72
C THR A 348 -0.09 -9.03 -7.43
N GLY A 349 -0.18 -7.92 -6.69
CA GLY A 349 -0.61 -6.63 -7.22
C GLY A 349 -2.08 -6.59 -7.64
N THR A 350 -2.85 -7.63 -7.30
CA THR A 350 -4.26 -7.74 -7.69
C THR A 350 -5.16 -7.23 -6.57
N HIS A 351 -6.31 -6.68 -6.93
CA HIS A 351 -7.25 -6.15 -5.95
C HIS A 351 -8.38 -7.15 -5.67
N PHE A 352 -8.86 -7.12 -4.44
CA PHE A 352 -10.03 -7.88 -4.00
C PHE A 352 -11.09 -6.92 -3.45
N TYR A 353 -12.35 -7.19 -3.77
CA TYR A 353 -13.48 -6.34 -3.42
C TYR A 353 -14.57 -7.17 -2.75
N THR A 354 -15.07 -6.70 -1.61
CA THR A 354 -16.18 -7.36 -0.91
C THR A 354 -17.09 -6.36 -0.24
N ALA A 355 -18.40 -6.59 -0.30
CA ALA A 355 -19.38 -5.87 0.51
C ALA A 355 -19.75 -6.62 1.80
N ALA A 356 -19.23 -7.83 2.00
CA ALA A 356 -19.53 -8.63 3.17
C ALA A 356 -18.55 -8.32 4.31
N GLU A 357 -19.05 -7.70 5.38
CA GLU A 357 -18.22 -7.36 6.56
C GLU A 357 -17.51 -8.58 7.16
N ALA A 358 -18.18 -9.72 7.21
CA ALA A 358 -17.56 -10.96 7.71
C ALA A 358 -16.40 -11.45 6.81
N GLU A 359 -16.47 -11.21 5.50
CA GLU A 359 -15.39 -11.55 4.57
C GLU A 359 -14.23 -10.54 4.73
N ARG A 360 -14.52 -9.24 4.85
CA ARG A 360 -13.55 -8.20 5.21
C ARG A 360 -12.78 -8.57 6.47
N ASP A 361 -13.50 -8.89 7.55
CA ASP A 361 -12.89 -9.23 8.85
C ASP A 361 -12.04 -10.50 8.75
N SER A 362 -12.52 -11.50 8.01
CA SER A 362 -11.76 -12.73 7.78
C SER A 362 -10.47 -12.48 6.98
N VAL A 363 -10.48 -11.58 5.99
CA VAL A 363 -9.28 -11.20 5.22
C VAL A 363 -8.28 -10.49 6.13
N LEU A 364 -8.75 -9.50 6.90
CA LEU A 364 -7.93 -8.76 7.86
C LEU A 364 -7.27 -9.68 8.91
N GLU A 365 -8.01 -10.65 9.44
CA GLU A 365 -7.51 -11.54 10.49
C GLU A 365 -6.58 -12.63 9.95
N ASN A 366 -6.86 -13.17 8.77
CA ASN A 366 -6.23 -14.43 8.31
C ASN A 366 -5.30 -14.28 7.11
N LEU A 367 -5.34 -13.18 6.36
CA LEU A 367 -4.62 -13.01 5.09
C LEU A 367 -3.69 -11.77 5.15
N PRO A 368 -2.54 -11.87 5.83
CA PRO A 368 -1.65 -10.73 6.07
C PRO A 368 -0.99 -10.14 4.82
N SER A 369 -1.10 -10.78 3.65
CA SER A 369 -0.64 -10.21 2.37
C SER A 369 -1.64 -9.26 1.73
N TYR A 370 -2.86 -9.17 2.26
CA TYR A 370 -3.87 -8.24 1.80
C TYR A 370 -3.80 -6.96 2.65
N LEU A 371 -3.33 -5.88 2.03
CA LEU A 371 -3.47 -4.54 2.59
C LEU A 371 -4.93 -4.10 2.45
N PHE A 372 -5.53 -3.68 3.55
CA PHE A 372 -6.84 -3.04 3.51
C PHE A 372 -6.72 -1.60 3.04
N GLU A 373 -7.42 -1.29 1.94
CA GLU A 373 -7.46 0.03 1.32
C GLU A 373 -8.79 0.75 1.64
N GLY A 374 -9.52 0.33 2.66
CA GLY A 374 -10.77 1.00 3.03
C GLY A 374 -11.96 0.70 2.11
N VAL A 375 -12.94 1.61 2.11
CA VAL A 375 -14.21 1.50 1.37
C VAL A 375 -14.11 2.09 -0.03
N ALA A 376 -13.84 1.30 -1.07
CA ALA A 376 -13.69 1.81 -2.44
C ALA A 376 -14.89 2.60 -2.97
N TYR A 377 -16.10 2.10 -2.71
CA TYR A 377 -17.35 2.78 -2.99
C TYR A 377 -18.50 2.19 -2.15
N HIS A 378 -19.66 2.81 -2.15
CA HIS A 378 -20.88 2.20 -1.62
C HIS A 378 -21.69 1.55 -2.74
N ALA A 379 -22.47 0.53 -2.39
CA ALA A 379 -23.35 -0.21 -3.28
C ALA A 379 -24.67 -0.51 -2.56
N TYR A 380 -25.62 -1.14 -3.23
CA TYR A 380 -26.89 -1.55 -2.63
C TYR A 380 -26.87 -3.03 -2.24
N GLU A 381 -27.44 -3.37 -1.09
CA GLU A 381 -27.59 -4.76 -0.64
C GLU A 381 -28.66 -5.51 -1.44
N THR A 382 -29.67 -4.78 -1.91
CA THR A 382 -30.86 -5.30 -2.62
C THR A 382 -31.14 -4.47 -3.88
N ALA A 383 -31.93 -5.03 -4.80
CA ALA A 383 -32.38 -4.36 -6.04
C ALA A 383 -33.72 -3.62 -5.88
N ASP A 384 -33.93 -2.95 -4.74
CA ASP A 384 -35.25 -2.45 -4.34
C ASP A 384 -35.81 -1.31 -5.21
N ALA A 385 -34.98 -0.60 -5.97
CA ALA A 385 -35.41 0.47 -6.88
C ALA A 385 -34.92 0.30 -8.33
N GLY A 386 -34.56 -0.93 -8.73
CA GLY A 386 -34.18 -1.26 -10.12
C GLY A 386 -32.68 -1.22 -10.38
N GLU A 387 -31.89 -1.33 -9.32
CA GLU A 387 -30.44 -1.49 -9.36
C GLU A 387 -30.05 -2.78 -10.10
N THR A 388 -28.87 -2.75 -10.71
CA THR A 388 -28.32 -3.85 -11.48
C THR A 388 -27.43 -4.73 -10.61
N ALA A 389 -27.58 -6.04 -10.75
CA ALA A 389 -26.75 -7.00 -10.03
C ALA A 389 -25.29 -6.95 -10.53
N LEU A 390 -24.34 -6.87 -9.61
CA LEU A 390 -22.93 -7.12 -9.88
C LEU A 390 -22.59 -8.58 -9.57
N PHE A 391 -22.21 -9.32 -10.62
CA PHE A 391 -21.88 -10.73 -10.56
C PHE A 391 -20.42 -10.93 -10.16
N ARG A 392 -20.16 -11.85 -9.22
CA ARG A 392 -18.81 -12.20 -8.76
C ARG A 392 -18.42 -13.61 -9.17
N PHE A 393 -17.15 -13.76 -9.55
CA PHE A 393 -16.55 -15.01 -9.95
C PHE A 393 -15.22 -15.22 -9.25
N TYR A 394 -14.99 -16.44 -8.76
CA TYR A 394 -13.70 -16.85 -8.20
C TYR A 394 -12.85 -17.57 -9.26
N ASN A 395 -11.66 -17.05 -9.53
CA ASN A 395 -10.69 -17.67 -10.42
C ASN A 395 -9.91 -18.76 -9.68
N THR A 396 -10.22 -20.01 -9.99
CA THR A 396 -9.60 -21.19 -9.37
C THR A 396 -8.12 -21.39 -9.72
N GLN A 397 -7.60 -20.70 -10.73
CA GLN A 397 -6.22 -20.85 -11.17
C GLN A 397 -5.24 -19.95 -10.41
N ASN A 398 -5.67 -18.74 -10.04
CA ASN A 398 -4.80 -17.74 -9.41
C ASN A 398 -5.39 -17.14 -8.12
N GLY A 399 -6.60 -17.54 -7.71
CA GLY A 399 -7.24 -17.10 -6.47
C GLY A 399 -7.84 -15.70 -6.51
N THR A 400 -7.90 -15.05 -7.67
CA THR A 400 -8.43 -13.69 -7.82
C THR A 400 -9.92 -13.70 -8.10
N HIS A 401 -10.56 -12.53 -8.06
CA HIS A 401 -11.98 -12.40 -8.38
C HIS A 401 -12.19 -11.56 -9.63
N PHE A 402 -13.26 -11.88 -10.35
CA PHE A 402 -13.75 -11.11 -11.49
C PHE A 402 -15.18 -10.63 -11.21
N TYR A 403 -15.46 -9.39 -11.60
CA TYR A 403 -16.74 -8.73 -11.32
C TYR A 403 -17.35 -8.14 -12.61
N THR A 404 -18.64 -8.35 -12.81
CA THR A 404 -19.34 -7.76 -13.96
C THR A 404 -20.79 -7.41 -13.67
N ALA A 405 -21.26 -6.26 -14.16
CA ALA A 405 -22.67 -5.88 -14.19
C ALA A 405 -23.36 -6.36 -15.49
N SER A 406 -22.60 -6.85 -16.47
CA SER A 406 -23.12 -7.30 -17.76
C SER A 406 -23.60 -8.74 -17.67
N GLU A 407 -24.90 -8.96 -17.83
CA GLU A 407 -25.47 -10.31 -17.89
C GLU A 407 -24.90 -11.13 -19.06
N ALA A 408 -24.61 -10.47 -20.19
CA ALA A 408 -24.01 -11.14 -21.35
C ALA A 408 -22.56 -11.59 -21.06
N GLU A 409 -21.79 -10.77 -20.34
CA GLU A 409 -20.43 -11.14 -19.92
C GLU A 409 -20.46 -12.24 -18.87
N ARG A 410 -21.36 -12.15 -17.89
CA ARG A 410 -21.64 -13.23 -16.91
C ARG A 410 -21.92 -14.55 -17.64
N ASP A 411 -22.88 -14.55 -18.56
CA ASP A 411 -23.29 -15.74 -19.29
C ASP A 411 -22.15 -16.28 -20.16
N TYR A 412 -21.36 -15.41 -20.77
CA TYR A 412 -20.16 -15.82 -21.52
C TYR A 412 -19.14 -16.50 -20.60
N VAL A 413 -18.81 -15.91 -19.46
CA VAL A 413 -17.85 -16.47 -18.49
C VAL A 413 -18.31 -17.84 -18.00
N ILE A 414 -19.57 -17.98 -17.58
CA ILE A 414 -20.16 -19.25 -17.13
C ILE A 414 -20.04 -20.34 -18.22
N ASN A 415 -20.32 -19.98 -19.48
CA ASN A 415 -20.39 -20.96 -20.56
C ASN A 415 -19.03 -21.30 -21.19
N THR A 416 -18.02 -20.45 -21.03
CA THR A 416 -16.76 -20.56 -21.79
C THR A 416 -15.52 -20.64 -20.92
N LEU A 417 -15.51 -20.03 -19.72
CA LEU A 417 -14.33 -19.91 -18.86
C LEU A 417 -14.48 -20.78 -17.62
N GLY A 418 -14.35 -22.11 -17.79
CA GLY A 418 -14.58 -23.09 -16.71
C GLY A 418 -13.63 -23.03 -15.50
N HIS A 419 -12.66 -22.11 -15.48
CA HIS A 419 -11.82 -21.84 -14.32
C HIS A 419 -12.33 -20.68 -13.45
N LEU A 420 -13.27 -19.88 -13.95
CA LEU A 420 -13.98 -18.84 -13.21
C LEU A 420 -15.29 -19.41 -12.66
N ASN A 421 -15.29 -19.75 -11.37
CA ASN A 421 -16.47 -20.26 -10.69
C ASN A 421 -17.41 -19.10 -10.38
N TYR A 422 -18.66 -19.19 -10.83
CA TYR A 422 -19.69 -18.21 -10.51
C TYR A 422 -20.09 -18.32 -9.03
N GLU A 423 -19.97 -17.22 -8.29
CA GLU A 423 -20.29 -17.14 -6.86
C GLU A 423 -21.64 -16.48 -6.57
N GLY A 424 -22.27 -15.91 -7.60
CA GLY A 424 -23.58 -15.24 -7.48
C GLY A 424 -23.49 -13.73 -7.63
N VAL A 425 -24.53 -13.07 -7.12
CA VAL A 425 -24.57 -11.60 -7.00
C VAL A 425 -23.80 -11.21 -5.75
N ALA A 426 -22.81 -10.33 -5.90
CA ALA A 426 -22.05 -9.79 -4.77
C ALA A 426 -22.81 -8.65 -4.08
N TYR A 427 -23.37 -7.74 -4.87
CA TYR A 427 -24.15 -6.57 -4.45
C TYR A 427 -24.79 -5.93 -5.70
N TYR A 428 -25.52 -4.83 -5.53
CA TYR A 428 -26.23 -4.13 -6.60
C TYR A 428 -25.70 -2.71 -6.80
N VAL A 429 -25.73 -2.24 -8.05
CA VAL A 429 -25.12 -0.98 -8.51
C VAL A 429 -26.05 -0.26 -9.50
N ASP A 430 -25.75 0.98 -9.83
CA ASP A 430 -26.44 1.70 -10.91
C ASP A 430 -25.82 1.36 -12.27
N MET A 431 -26.61 1.45 -13.34
CA MET A 431 -26.09 1.28 -14.70
C MET A 431 -25.40 2.55 -15.19
N ALA A 432 -24.23 2.36 -15.79
CA ALA A 432 -23.43 3.39 -16.48
C ALA A 432 -24.07 3.93 -17.76
#